data_AF-A0A1M5D6U1-F1
#
_entry.id   AF-A0A1M5D6U1-F1
#
_cell.length_a   1.000
_cell.length_b   1.000
_cell.length_c   1.000
_cell.angle_alpha   90.00
_cell.angle_beta   90.00
_cell.angle_gamma   90.00
#
_symmetry.space_group_name_H-M   'P 1'
#
loop_
_entity.id
_entity.type
_entity.pdbx_description
1 polymer ?
#
loop_
_entity_poly.entity_id
_entity_poly.type
_entity_poly.pdbx_seq_one_letter_code
_entity_poly.pdbx_strand_id
1 'polypeptide(L)'
;MKERLEINVRDIPGNIKKVRKIKALTQDYLAAKLNISQNAYSKIELGHSKLTVERLYQISVILEVQMNQLINFKVADFTKAQLVPG
;
A
#
# COMPACT_ATOMS: atom_id res chain seq x y z
N MET A 1 27.62 5.51 11.16
CA MET A 1 27.10 4.93 9.89
C MET A 1 25.59 5.10 9.89
N LYS A 2 25.02 5.85 8.94
CA LYS A 2 23.58 5.79 8.70
C LYS A 2 23.32 4.50 7.94
N GLU A 3 22.56 3.59 8.54
CA GLU A 3 21.92 2.47 7.84
C GLU A 3 21.31 3.04 6.55
N ARG A 4 21.80 2.60 5.39
CA ARG A 4 21.10 2.86 4.14
C ARG A 4 19.82 2.04 4.23
N LEU A 5 18.69 2.72 4.36
CA LEU A 5 17.39 2.10 4.11
C LEU A 5 17.40 1.69 2.63
N GLU A 6 17.73 0.43 2.34
CA GLU A 6 17.65 -0.11 0.99
C GLU A 6 16.19 -0.37 0.64
N ILE A 7 15.46 0.73 0.39
CA ILE A 7 14.11 0.67 -0.14
C ILE A 7 14.22 0.24 -1.60
N ASN A 8 13.76 -0.97 -1.89
CA ASN A 8 13.56 -1.40 -3.26
C ASN A 8 12.20 -0.91 -3.76
N VAL A 9 12.21 0.14 -4.58
CA VAL A 9 11.00 0.75 -5.17
C VAL A 9 10.14 -0.26 -5.93
N ARG A 10 10.74 -1.34 -6.46
CA ARG A 10 10.02 -2.41 -7.18
C ARG A 10 9.10 -3.24 -6.28
N ASP A 11 9.33 -3.22 -4.97
CA ASP A 11 8.52 -4.00 -4.01
C ASP A 11 7.28 -3.24 -3.53
N ILE A 12 7.21 -1.92 -3.74
CA ILE A 12 6.10 -1.07 -3.27
C ILE A 12 4.73 -1.56 -3.79
N PRO A 13 4.55 -1.89 -5.09
CA PRO A 13 3.35 -2.58 -5.59
C PRO A 13 2.94 -3.81 -4.76
N GLY A 14 3.90 -4.68 -4.47
CA GLY A 14 3.66 -5.90 -3.68
C GLY A 14 3.31 -5.59 -2.23
N ASN A 15 3.88 -4.53 -1.66
CA ASN A 15 3.56 -4.08 -0.31
C ASN A 15 2.12 -3.54 -0.19
N ILE A 16 1.66 -2.78 -1.19
CA ILE A 16 0.25 -2.35 -1.28
C ILE A 16 -0.68 -3.56 -1.22
N LYS A 17 -0.37 -4.61 -2.00
CA LYS A 17 -1.15 -5.86 -2.02
C LYS A 17 -1.16 -6.57 -0.66
N LYS A 18 -0.02 -6.62 0.03
CA LYS A 18 0.09 -7.23 1.37
C LYS A 18 -0.80 -6.47 2.36
N VAL A 19 -0.68 -5.14 2.42
CA VAL A 19 -1.47 -4.31 3.34
C VAL A 19 -2.97 -4.40 3.04
N ARG A 20 -3.37 -4.34 1.76
CA ARG A 20 -4.77 -4.52 1.36
C ARG A 20 -5.34 -5.85 1.86
N LYS A 21 -4.60 -6.94 1.71
CA LYS A 21 -5.02 -8.27 2.18
C LYS A 21 -5.12 -8.34 3.71
N ILE A 22 -4.18 -7.72 4.43
CA ILE A 22 -4.25 -7.62 5.90
C ILE A 22 -5.52 -6.88 6.34
N LYS A 23 -5.90 -5.82 5.64
CA LYS A 23 -7.12 -5.05 5.86
C LYS A 23 -8.40 -5.75 5.33
N ALA A 24 -8.29 -6.94 4.75
CA ALA A 24 -9.38 -7.71 4.16
C ALA A 24 -10.20 -6.95 3.09
N LEU A 25 -9.58 -6.01 2.36
CA LEU A 25 -10.25 -5.22 1.32
C LEU A 25 -10.10 -5.88 -0.07
N THR A 26 -11.16 -5.79 -0.88
CA THR A 26 -11.14 -6.31 -2.26
C THR A 26 -10.45 -5.34 -3.20
N GLN A 27 -9.99 -5.83 -4.36
CA GLN A 27 -9.46 -4.94 -5.40
C GLN A 27 -10.55 -4.03 -5.97
N ASP A 28 -11.80 -4.53 -6.07
CA ASP A 28 -12.95 -3.74 -6.50
C ASP A 28 -13.21 -2.54 -5.57
N TYR A 29 -13.10 -2.75 -4.25
CA TYR A 29 -13.28 -1.66 -3.28
C TYR A 29 -12.28 -0.52 -3.51
N LEU A 30 -11.00 -0.84 -3.66
CA LEU A 30 -9.97 0.18 -3.87
C LEU A 30 -10.08 0.81 -5.25
N ALA A 31 -10.40 0.03 -6.27
CA ALA A 31 -10.63 0.52 -7.62
C ALA A 31 -11.79 1.53 -7.65
N ALA A 32 -12.91 1.23 -6.99
CA ALA A 32 -14.06 2.13 -6.86
C ALA A 32 -13.68 3.42 -6.13
N LYS A 33 -12.96 3.35 -5.01
CA LYS A 33 -12.49 4.54 -4.26
C LYS A 33 -11.50 5.41 -5.04
N LEU A 34 -10.76 4.82 -5.97
CA LEU A 34 -9.80 5.49 -6.84
C LEU A 34 -10.40 5.92 -8.19
N ASN A 35 -11.69 5.66 -8.42
CA ASN A 35 -12.38 5.88 -9.69
C ASN A 35 -11.63 5.27 -10.90
N ILE A 36 -11.21 4.02 -10.78
CA ILE A 36 -10.56 3.23 -11.85
C ILE A 36 -11.19 1.84 -11.96
N SER A 37 -10.89 1.13 -13.04
CA SER A 37 -11.31 -0.28 -13.16
C SER A 37 -10.52 -1.18 -12.20
N GLN A 38 -11.13 -2.30 -11.79
CA GLN A 38 -10.44 -3.32 -10.99
C GLN A 38 -9.17 -3.83 -11.67
N ASN A 39 -9.19 -4.01 -13.00
CA ASN A 39 -8.01 -4.41 -13.77
C ASN A 39 -6.88 -3.35 -13.69
N ALA A 40 -7.22 -2.06 -13.75
CA ALA A 40 -6.23 -1.00 -13.58
C ALA A 40 -5.61 -1.05 -12.17
N TYR A 41 -6.42 -1.28 -11.13
CA TYR A 41 -5.90 -1.45 -9.77
C TYR A 41 -5.03 -2.72 -9.63
N SER A 42 -5.42 -3.83 -10.25
CA SER A 42 -4.63 -5.07 -10.26
C SER A 42 -3.24 -4.85 -10.89
N LYS A 43 -3.16 -4.11 -12.01
CA LYS A 43 -1.88 -3.75 -12.64
C LYS A 43 -0.99 -2.89 -11.74
N ILE A 44 -1.57 -2.06 -10.86
CA ILE A 44 -0.81 -1.34 -9.84
C ILE A 44 -0.17 -2.34 -8.86
N GLU A 45 -0.93 -3.28 -8.31
CA GLU A 45 -0.41 -4.28 -7.35
C GLU A 45 0.63 -5.23 -7.94
N LEU A 46 0.56 -5.47 -9.25
CA LEU A 46 1.51 -6.29 -10.00
C LEU A 46 2.75 -5.51 -10.48
N GLY A 47 2.78 -4.18 -10.29
CA GLY A 47 3.87 -3.34 -10.79
C GLY A 47 3.89 -3.15 -12.31
N HIS A 48 2.80 -3.48 -13.00
CA HIS A 48 2.63 -3.29 -14.45
C HIS A 48 2.17 -1.87 -14.83
N SER A 49 1.99 -0.99 -13.85
CA SER A 49 1.65 0.41 -14.06
C SER A 49 2.60 1.29 -13.27
N LYS A 50 2.99 2.43 -13.86
CA LYS A 50 3.82 3.41 -13.17
C LYS A 50 3.04 3.98 -11.99
N LEU A 51 3.54 3.73 -10.78
CA LEU A 51 2.94 4.24 -9.55
C LEU A 51 3.48 5.65 -9.28
N THR A 52 2.60 6.65 -9.30
CA THR A 52 2.95 8.03 -8.91
C THR A 52 2.90 8.19 -7.39
N VAL A 53 3.61 9.19 -6.86
CA VAL A 53 3.56 9.52 -5.42
C VAL A 53 2.14 9.90 -4.99
N GLU A 54 1.43 10.68 -5.82
CA GLU A 54 0.01 11.02 -5.59
C GLU A 54 -0.86 9.76 -5.45
N ARG A 55 -0.69 8.80 -6.37
CA ARG A 55 -1.47 7.56 -6.34
C ARG A 55 -1.11 6.71 -5.12
N LEU A 56 0.16 6.66 -4.74
CA LEU A 56 0.62 5.98 -3.53
C LEU A 56 -0.02 6.60 -2.27
N TYR A 57 -0.09 7.93 -2.20
CA TYR A 57 -0.74 8.65 -1.10
C TYR A 57 -2.26 8.39 -1.04
N GLN A 58 -2.96 8.44 -2.19
CA GLN A 58 -4.38 8.10 -2.25
C GLN A 58 -4.64 6.67 -1.74
N ILE A 59 -3.79 5.72 -2.16
CA ILE A 59 -3.87 4.33 -1.71
C ILE A 59 -3.62 4.22 -0.19
N SER A 60 -2.65 4.95 0.38
CA SER A 60 -2.41 4.91 1.83
C SER A 60 -3.59 5.46 2.63
N VAL A 61 -4.25 6.52 2.13
CA VAL A 61 -5.47 7.06 2.74
C VAL A 61 -6.59 6.03 2.73
N ILE A 62 -6.85 5.38 1.58
CA ILE A 62 -7.93 4.38 1.46
C ILE A 62 -7.65 3.14 2.33
N LEU A 63 -6.38 2.75 2.46
CA LEU A 63 -5.96 1.63 3.29
C LEU A 63 -5.86 2.00 4.78
N GLU A 64 -6.04 3.27 5.14
CA GLU A 64 -5.90 3.79 6.50
C GLU A 64 -4.56 3.38 7.13
N VAL A 65 -3.47 3.70 6.43
CA VAL A 65 -2.10 3.46 6.85
C VAL A 65 -1.23 4.66 6.52
N GLN A 66 -0.10 4.77 7.19
CA GLN A 66 0.90 5.75 6.79
C GLN A 66 1.57 5.30 5.49
N MET A 67 1.90 6.27 4.62
CA MET A 67 2.55 5.99 3.34
C MET A 67 3.88 5.23 3.48
N ASN A 68 4.62 5.46 4.58
CA ASN A 68 5.86 4.74 4.88
C ASN A 68 5.65 3.23 5.06
N GLN A 69 4.49 2.78 5.54
CA GLN A 69 4.15 1.36 5.71
C GLN A 69 3.92 0.66 4.36
N LEU A 70 3.64 1.42 3.29
CA LEU A 70 3.58 0.91 1.92
C LEU A 70 4.98 0.89 1.28
N ILE A 71 5.82 1.88 1.59
CA ILE A 71 7.18 2.00 1.07
C ILE A 71 8.11 0.95 1.70
N ASN A 72 8.03 0.80 3.02
CA ASN A 72 8.87 -0.06 3.83
C ASN A 72 8.00 -1.00 4.68
N PHE A 73 7.30 -1.91 4.01
CA PHE A 73 6.41 -2.85 4.67
C PHE A 73 7.17 -3.73 5.68
N LYS A 74 6.74 -3.68 6.94
CA LYS A 74 7.16 -4.62 7.97
C LYS A 74 5.93 -5.30 8.54
N VAL A 75 5.97 -6.63 8.63
CA VAL A 75 4.88 -7.41 9.24
C VAL A 75 4.58 -6.94 10.66
N ALA A 76 5.62 -6.57 11.42
CA ALA A 76 5.52 -6.07 12.79
C ALA A 76 4.60 -4.84 12.93
N ASP A 77 4.50 -3.99 11.89
CA ASP A 77 3.65 -2.79 11.90
C ASP A 77 2.14 -3.15 11.89
N PHE A 78 1.81 -4.43 11.66
CA PHE A 78 0.44 -4.93 11.51
C PHE A 78 0.08 -6.08 12.47
N THR A 79 1.02 -6.54 13.30
CA THR A 79 0.81 -7.64 14.25
C THR A 79 0.58 -7.11 15.67
N LYS A 80 -0.64 -6.63 15.92
CA LYS A 80 -1.26 -6.32 17.23
C LYS A 80 -0.59 -5.27 18.14
N ALA A 81 -1.43 -4.36 18.64
CA ALA A 81 -1.22 -3.30 19.63
C ALA A 81 -0.59 -1.99 19.14
N GLN A 82 -1.28 -1.30 18.22
CA GLN A 82 -1.28 0.18 18.11
C GLN A 82 -2.38 0.64 17.14
N LEU A 83 -3.63 0.50 17.57
CA LEU A 83 -4.65 1.48 17.25
C LEU A 83 -4.79 2.32 18.52
N VAL A 84 -4.00 3.39 18.61
CA VAL A 84 -4.35 4.46 19.55
C VAL A 84 -5.63 5.09 18.99
N PRO A 85 -6.69 5.22 19.79
CA PRO A 85 -7.89 5.93 19.38
C PRO A 85 -7.54 7.41 19.20
N GLY A 86 -7.71 7.90 17.99
CA GLY A 86 -7.89 9.31 17.68
C GLY A 86 -9.30 9.48 17.17
#